data_AF-A0A834X629-F1
#
_entry.id   AF-A0A834X629-F1
#
_cell.length_a   1.000
_cell.length_b   1.000
_cell.length_c   1.000
_cell.angle_alpha   90.00
_cell.angle_beta   90.00
_cell.angle_gamma   90.00
#
_symmetry.space_group_name_H-M   'P 1'
#
loop_
_entity.id
_entity.type
_entity.pdbx_description
1 polymer ?
#
loop_
_entity_poly.entity_id
_entity_poly.type
_entity_poly.pdbx_seq_one_letter_code
_entity_poly.pdbx_strand_id
1 'polypeptide(L)'
;MIFERIDRFLANSEWIQLFPNALNFHLPRIKSDHIPLLLVTSPQSVSPSTRPFRCERVWLKEPGFLNLAEVAWKEYSSASQGLNLIRGRALE
;
A
#
# COMPACT_ATOMS: atom_id res chain seq x y z
N MET A 1 9.72 -24.27 -6.24
CA MET A 1 8.85 -23.68 -7.28
C MET A 1 8.83 -22.18 -7.08
N ILE A 2 9.20 -21.42 -8.11
CA ILE A 2 9.08 -19.96 -8.13
C ILE A 2 7.66 -19.68 -8.65
N PHE A 3 6.85 -18.98 -7.86
CA PHE A 3 5.51 -18.56 -8.28
C PHE A 3 5.59 -17.10 -8.72
N GLU A 4 5.34 -16.85 -10.00
CA GLU A 4 5.32 -15.49 -10.52
C GLU A 4 3.97 -14.82 -10.24
N ARG A 5 4.00 -13.52 -9.94
CA ARG A 5 2.80 -12.72 -9.71
C ARG A 5 2.54 -11.84 -10.94
N ILE A 6 1.89 -12.44 -11.93
CA ILE A 6 1.57 -11.82 -13.22
C ILE A 6 0.18 -11.20 -13.26
N ASP A 7 -0.77 -11.68 -12.46
CA ASP A 7 -2.11 -11.10 -12.37
C ASP A 7 -2.10 -9.80 -11.54
N ARG A 8 -2.53 -8.69 -12.16
CA ARG A 8 -2.56 -7.35 -11.53
C ARG A 8 -3.80 -6.56 -11.97
N PHE A 9 -4.29 -5.74 -11.06
CA PHE A 9 -5.25 -4.68 -11.38
C PHE A 9 -4.50 -3.35 -11.49
N LEU A 10 -4.77 -2.59 -12.54
CA LEU A 10 -4.20 -1.28 -12.78
C LEU A 10 -5.35 -0.26 -12.86
N ALA A 11 -5.18 0.88 -12.19
CA ALA A 11 -6.15 1.96 -12.19
C ALA A 11 -5.45 3.29 -12.45
N ASN A 12 -6.12 4.15 -13.21
CA ASN A 12 -5.72 5.54 -13.37
C ASN A 12 -6.31 6.40 -12.24
N SER A 13 -5.91 7.67 -12.20
CA SER A 13 -6.33 8.61 -11.16
C SER A 13 -7.85 8.80 -11.12
N GLU A 14 -8.50 8.91 -12.28
CA GLU A 14 -9.97 9.06 -12.36
C GLU A 14 -10.71 7.85 -11.76
N TRP A 15 -10.23 6.63 -12.04
CA TRP A 15 -10.84 5.42 -11.49
C TRP A 15 -10.70 5.34 -9.97
N ILE A 16 -9.53 5.72 -9.44
CA ILE A 16 -9.28 5.76 -8.00
C ILE A 16 -10.20 6.77 -7.31
N GLN A 17 -10.48 7.91 -7.96
CA GLN A 17 -11.42 8.90 -7.45
C GLN A 17 -12.87 8.38 -7.42
N LEU A 18 -13.27 7.58 -8.41
CA LEU A 18 -14.60 6.97 -8.46
C LEU A 18 -14.78 5.85 -7.42
N PHE A 19 -13.71 5.08 -7.13
CA PHE A 19 -13.77 3.94 -6.22
C PHE A 19 -12.67 4.02 -5.12
N PRO A 20 -12.74 5.03 -4.24
CA PRO A 20 -11.68 5.31 -3.27
C PRO A 20 -11.49 4.20 -2.23
N ASN A 21 -12.53 3.37 -2.05
CA ASN A 21 -12.54 2.27 -1.09
C ASN A 21 -12.40 0.90 -1.78
N ALA A 22 -12.01 0.84 -3.05
CA ALA A 22 -11.91 -0.43 -3.75
C ALA A 22 -10.91 -1.39 -3.09
N LEU A 23 -11.27 -2.66 -3.00
CA LEU A 23 -10.43 -3.73 -2.45
C LEU A 23 -10.13 -4.77 -3.52
N ASN A 24 -8.92 -5.31 -3.47
CA ASN A 24 -8.48 -6.40 -4.33
C ASN A 24 -8.13 -7.63 -3.49
N PHE A 25 -8.78 -8.75 -3.79
CA PHE A 25 -8.59 -10.04 -3.12
C PHE A 25 -8.00 -11.08 -4.06
N HIS A 26 -7.16 -11.96 -3.51
CA HIS A 26 -6.67 -13.14 -4.21
C HIS A 26 -7.53 -14.32 -3.78
N LEU A 27 -8.26 -14.91 -4.72
CA LEU A 27 -9.16 -16.02 -4.43
C LEU A 27 -8.40 -17.36 -4.39
N PRO A 28 -8.90 -18.36 -3.66
CA PRO A 28 -8.31 -19.68 -3.64
C PRO A 28 -8.19 -20.29 -5.05
N ARG A 29 -7.01 -20.84 -5.35
CA ARG A 29 -6.72 -21.55 -6.59
C ARG A 29 -7.28 -22.97 -6.50
N ILE A 30 -8.29 -23.30 -7.30
CA ILE A 30 -8.94 -24.63 -7.28
C ILE A 30 -8.43 -25.54 -8.39
N LYS A 31 -8.42 -25.08 -9.65
CA LYS A 31 -8.06 -25.93 -10.82
C LYS A 31 -7.20 -25.24 -11.88
N SER A 32 -6.93 -23.94 -11.76
CA SER A 32 -6.02 -23.21 -12.65
C SER A 32 -4.63 -23.16 -12.05
N ASP A 33 -3.62 -22.96 -12.88
CA ASP A 33 -2.28 -22.51 -12.51
C ASP A 33 -2.23 -21.03 -12.09
N HIS A 34 -3.24 -20.23 -12.44
CA HIS A 34 -3.44 -18.84 -12.01
C HIS A 34 -4.24 -18.70 -10.71
N ILE A 35 -4.01 -17.57 -10.01
CA ILE A 35 -4.76 -17.15 -8.82
C ILE A 35 -5.75 -16.06 -9.24
N PRO A 36 -7.08 -16.31 -9.20
CA PRO A 36 -8.05 -15.30 -9.60
C PRO A 36 -8.00 -14.07 -8.69
N LEU A 37 -8.11 -12.89 -9.30
CA LEU A 37 -8.25 -11.61 -8.59
C LEU A 37 -9.72 -11.19 -8.55
N LEU A 38 -10.19 -10.78 -7.38
CA LEU A 38 -11.51 -10.20 -7.18
C LEU A 38 -11.36 -8.73 -6.78
N LEU A 39 -11.89 -7.84 -7.62
CA LEU A 39 -12.00 -6.42 -7.33
C LEU A 39 -13.39 -6.10 -6.80
N VAL A 40 -13.46 -5.49 -5.62
CA VAL A 40 -14.70 -5.02 -4.98
C VAL A 40 -14.66 -3.51 -4.92
N THR A 41 -15.52 -2.84 -5.68
CA THR A 41 -15.54 -1.38 -5.83
C THR A 41 -16.31 -0.65 -4.73
N SER A 42 -17.26 -1.35 -4.08
CA SER A 42 -18.04 -0.84 -2.95
C SER A 42 -18.12 -1.90 -1.85
N PRO A 43 -17.04 -2.09 -1.08
CA PRO A 43 -17.04 -3.08 -0.01
C PRO A 43 -17.91 -2.58 1.15
N GLN A 44 -18.72 -3.48 1.74
CA GLN A 44 -19.33 -3.23 3.04
C GLN A 44 -18.21 -3.03 4.06
N SER A 45 -18.37 -2.07 4.97
CA SER A 45 -17.33 -1.52 5.84
C SER A 45 -16.32 -2.58 6.30
N VAL A 46 -15.20 -2.65 5.59
CA VAL A 46 -14.02 -3.36 6.09
C VAL A 46 -13.35 -2.34 6.98
N SER A 47 -13.18 -2.65 8.27
CA SER A 47 -12.35 -1.81 9.12
C SER A 47 -11.02 -1.60 8.39
N PRO A 48 -10.44 -0.39 8.38
CA PRO A 48 -9.15 -0.17 7.74
C PRO A 48 -8.22 -1.22 8.32
N SER A 49 -7.83 -2.22 7.51
CA SER A 49 -6.90 -3.23 7.99
C SER A 49 -5.70 -2.45 8.49
N THR A 50 -5.25 -2.73 9.70
CA THR A 50 -4.04 -2.19 10.34
C THR A 50 -2.81 -2.65 9.56
N ARG A 51 -2.74 -2.32 8.26
CA ARG A 51 -1.57 -2.55 7.43
C ARG A 51 -0.49 -1.66 8.02
N PRO A 52 0.56 -2.26 8.62
CA PRO A 52 1.63 -1.46 9.17
C PRO A 52 2.27 -0.68 8.03
N PHE A 53 2.66 0.55 8.33
CA PHE A 53 3.47 1.34 7.42
C PHE A 53 4.75 0.57 7.04
N ARG A 54 5.08 0.52 5.75
CA ARG A 54 6.29 -0.11 5.22
C ARG A 54 7.03 0.87 4.32
N CYS A 55 8.33 0.97 4.52
CA CYS A 55 9.26 1.72 3.68
C CYS A 55 10.54 0.88 3.54
N GLU A 56 11.19 0.93 2.38
CA GLU A 56 12.47 0.27 2.21
C GLU A 56 13.53 0.94 3.10
N ARG A 57 14.25 0.13 3.86
CA ARG A 57 15.24 0.63 4.83
C ARG A 57 16.35 1.44 4.17
N VAL A 58 16.65 1.19 2.89
CA VAL A 58 17.66 1.94 2.14
C VAL A 58 17.35 3.43 2.08
N TRP A 59 16.07 3.82 2.03
CA TRP A 59 15.67 5.22 1.99
C TRP A 59 16.05 5.97 3.27
N LEU A 60 16.09 5.29 4.42
CA LEU A 60 16.50 5.90 5.68
C LEU A 60 17.98 6.29 5.71
N LYS A 61 18.79 5.69 4.84
CA LYS A 61 20.22 5.98 4.70
C LYS A 61 20.49 7.08 3.68
N GLU A 62 19.49 7.44 2.87
CA GLU A 62 19.64 8.46 1.84
C GLU A 62 19.62 9.87 2.46
N PRO A 63 20.69 10.66 2.29
CA PRO A 63 20.74 12.01 2.83
C PRO A 63 19.54 12.85 2.36
N GLY A 64 18.83 13.47 3.31
CA GLY A 64 17.70 14.34 3.01
C GLY A 64 16.35 13.63 2.80
N PHE A 65 16.30 12.30 2.76
CA PHE A 65 15.03 11.56 2.62
C PHE A 65 14.00 11.92 3.69
N LEU A 66 14.41 12.00 4.96
CA LEU A 66 13.50 12.34 6.05
C LEU A 66 12.88 13.73 5.90
N ASN A 67 13.67 14.70 5.44
CA ASN A 67 13.18 16.07 5.22
C ASN A 67 12.23 16.13 4.03
N LEU A 68 12.56 15.42 2.93
CA LEU A 68 11.70 15.29 1.77
C LEU A 68 10.35 14.65 2.15
N ALA A 69 10.40 13.56 2.90
CA ALA A 69 9.22 12.85 3.41
C ALA A 69 8.36 13.76 4.28
N GLU A 70 8.96 14.54 5.17
CA GLU A 70 8.24 15.48 6.05
C GLU A 70 7.54 16.59 5.26
N VAL A 71 8.21 17.17 4.26
CA VAL A 71 7.60 18.18 3.39
C VAL A 71 6.47 17.59 2.56
N ALA A 72 6.69 16.43 1.94
CA ALA A 72 5.71 15.80 1.04
C ALA A 72 4.44 15.32 1.77
N TRP A 73 4.57 14.90 3.02
CA TRP A 73 3.48 14.29 3.78
C TRP A 73 2.77 15.24 4.74
N LYS A 74 3.21 16.50 4.84
CA LYS A 74 2.61 17.53 5.71
C LYS A 74 1.12 17.77 5.45
N GLU A 75 0.65 17.50 4.23
CA GLU A 75 -0.75 17.71 3.82
C GLU A 75 -1.64 16.48 4.04
N TYR A 76 -1.09 15.32 4.42
CA TYR A 76 -1.83 14.06 4.52
C TYR A 76 -1.86 13.55 5.97
N SER A 77 -3.05 13.61 6.59
CA SER A 77 -3.26 13.21 8.00
C SER A 77 -2.85 11.76 8.30
N SER A 78 -3.02 10.84 7.35
CA SER A 78 -2.57 9.44 7.47
C SER A 78 -1.04 9.26 7.38
N ALA A 79 -0.34 10.19 6.73
CA ALA A 79 1.10 10.11 6.52
C ALA A 79 1.90 10.57 7.76
N SER A 80 1.26 11.33 8.66
CA SER A 80 1.82 11.70 9.97
C SER A 80 2.19 10.46 10.82
N GLN A 81 1.39 9.38 10.77
CA GLN A 81 1.71 8.11 11.43
C GLN A 81 2.93 7.43 10.81
N GLY A 82 3.07 7.49 9.48
CA GLY A 82 4.22 6.95 8.76
C GLY A 82 5.54 7.67 9.13
N LEU A 83 5.50 8.99 9.23
CA LEU A 83 6.64 9.82 9.65
C LEU A 83 7.13 9.45 11.06
N ASN A 84 6.21 9.30 12.02
CA ASN A 84 6.56 8.93 13.39
C ASN A 84 7.19 7.52 13.45
N LEU A 85 6.69 6.57 12.66
CA LEU A 85 7.24 5.21 12.57
C LEU A 85 8.63 5.18 11.92
N ILE A 86 8.87 6.01 10.90
CA ILE A 86 10.18 6.12 10.27
C ILE A 86 11.20 6.72 11.25
N ARG A 87 10.84 7.78 11.98
CA ARG A 87 11.73 8.43 12.96
C ARG A 87 12.17 7.47 14.07
N GLY A 88 11.26 6.63 14.58
CA GLY A 88 11.60 5.63 15.60
C GLY A 88 12.61 4.58 15.13
N ARG A 89 12.65 4.27 13.83
CA ARG A 89 13.54 3.25 13.24
C ARG A 89 14.86 3.82 12.70
N ALA A 90 14.99 5.13 12.59
CA ALA A 90 16.22 5.78 12.17
C ALA A 90 17.22 5.99 13.33
N LEU A 91 16.78 5.75 14.57
CA LEU A 91 17.55 5.89 15.81
C LEU A 91 18.10 4.54 16.34
N GLU A 92 17.82 3.43 15.65
CA GLU A 92 18.38 2.09 15.88
C GLU A 92 19.47 1.77 14.85
#